data_AF-A0A7C3GHJ7-F1
#
_entry.id   AF-A0A7C3GHJ7-F1
#
_cell.length_a   1.000
_cell.length_b   1.000
_cell.length_c   1.000
_cell.angle_alpha   90.00
_cell.angle_beta   90.00
_cell.angle_gamma   90.00
#
_symmetry.space_group_name_H-M   'P 1'
#
loop_
_entity.id
_entity.type
_entity.pdbx_description
1 polymer ?
#
loop_
_entity_poly.entity_id
_entity_poly.type
_entity_poly.pdbx_seq_one_letter_code
_entity_poly.pdbx_strand_id
1 'polypeptide(L)' 'MEKVKVKVVPCEIYSRVVGYFRPVQNWNAGKQQEFSERKTVRLESFREIARRACCGS' A
#
# COMPACT_ATOMS: atom_id res chain seq x y z
N MET A 1 -33.88 5.96 31.83
CA MET A 1 -32.62 5.53 31.19
C MET A 1 -31.88 6.77 30.72
N GLU A 2 -30.76 7.09 31.36
CA GLU A 2 -29.88 8.17 30.90
C GLU A 2 -29.12 7.74 29.64
N LYS A 3 -29.05 8.63 28.64
CA LYS A 3 -28.31 8.36 27.40
C LYS A 3 -26.83 8.63 27.64
N VAL A 4 -26.01 7.58 27.63
CA VAL A 4 -24.55 7.70 27.67
C VAL A 4 -24.07 8.28 26.33
N LYS A 5 -23.41 9.45 26.37
CA LYS A 5 -22.72 10.02 25.19
C LYS A 5 -21.42 9.27 24.96
N VAL A 6 -21.35 8.45 23.91
CA VAL A 6 -20.13 7.76 23.49
C VAL A 6 -19.35 8.65 22.53
N LYS A 7 -18.08 8.93 22.84
CA LYS A 7 -17.17 9.68 21.95
C LYS A 7 -16.53 8.72 20.94
N VAL A 8 -16.94 8.81 19.68
CA VAL A 8 -16.32 8.05 18.59
C VAL A 8 -15.16 8.86 18.02
N VAL A 9 -13.97 8.26 17.96
CA VAL A 9 -12.77 8.86 17.36
C VAL A 9 -12.44 8.07 16.08
N PRO A 10 -12.25 8.74 14.93
CA PRO A 10 -11.85 8.05 13.71
C PRO A 10 -10.44 7.48 13.85
N CYS A 11 -10.24 6.26 13.33
CA CYS A 11 -8.92 5.64 13.30
C CYS A 11 -8.04 6.29 12.22
N GLU A 12 -6.80 6.62 12.57
CA GLU A 12 -5.81 7.05 11.59
C GLU A 12 -5.13 5.83 10.96
N ILE A 13 -5.27 5.70 9.64
CA ILE A 13 -4.69 4.59 8.88
C ILE A 13 -3.39 5.06 8.24
N TYR A 14 -2.32 4.29 8.42
CA TYR A 14 -1.01 4.56 7.85
C TYR A 14 -0.63 3.49 6.82
N SER A 15 0.09 3.92 5.79
CA SER A 15 0.68 3.03 4.78
C SER A 15 2.17 3.32 4.62
N ARG A 16 2.95 2.31 4.24
CA ARG A 16 4.39 2.45 4.03
C ARG A 16 4.69 2.86 2.59
N VAL A 17 5.39 3.98 2.41
CA VAL A 17 5.76 4.54 1.10
C VAL A 17 7.26 4.88 1.11
N VAL A 18 8.04 4.28 0.21
CA VAL A 18 9.49 4.57 0.02
C VAL A 18 10.28 4.56 1.35
N GLY A 19 10.00 3.60 2.22
CA GLY A 19 10.76 3.37 3.45
C GLY A 19 10.14 3.91 4.74
N TYR A 20 9.10 4.76 4.70
CA TYR A 20 8.51 5.37 5.89
C TYR A 20 6.97 5.34 5.89
N PHE A 21 6.35 5.55 7.05
CA PHE A 21 4.88 5.55 7.20
C PHE A 21 4.30 6.93 6.89
N ARG A 22 3.22 6.97 6.11
CA ARG A 22 2.43 8.18 5.82
C ARG A 22 0.94 7.93 6.09
N PRO A 23 0.21 8.91 6.66
CA PRO A 23 -1.22 8.79 6.88
C PRO A 23 -1.95 8.75 5.52
N VAL A 24 -2.85 7.80 5.37
CA VAL A 24 -3.63 7.58 4.15
C VAL A 24 -4.56 8.76 3.86
N GLN A 25 -4.97 9.49 4.90
CA GLN A 25 -5.79 10.70 4.76
C GLN A 25 -5.10 11.80 3.93
N ASN A 26 -3.75 11.81 3.85
CA ASN A 26 -2.98 12.76 3.05
C ASN A 26 -2.85 12.37 1.57
N TRP A 27 -3.90 11.75 1.00
CA TRP A 27 -3.94 11.31 -0.39
C TRP A 27 -4.39 12.40 -1.36
N ASN A 28 -3.53 13.39 -1.58
CA ASN A 28 -3.81 14.52 -2.47
C ASN A 28 -3.71 14.17 -3.97
N ALA A 29 -4.12 15.10 -4.84
CA ALA A 29 -4.13 14.90 -6.30
C ALA A 29 -2.73 14.58 -6.87
N GLY A 30 -1.67 15.23 -6.38
CA GLY A 30 -0.30 14.93 -6.80
C GLY A 30 0.12 13.50 -6.48
N LYS A 31 -0.25 12.99 -5.29
CA LYS A 31 0.02 11.59 -4.90
C LYS A 31 -0.78 10.57 -5.72
N GLN A 32 -2.01 10.91 -6.09
CA GLN A 32 -2.81 10.10 -7.01
C GLN A 32 -2.16 9.98 -8.38
N GLN A 33 -1.63 11.09 -8.90
CA GLN A 33 -0.89 11.10 -10.16
C GLN A 33 0.42 10.31 -10.05
N GLU A 34 1.24 10.59 -9.03
CA GLU A 34 2.50 9.87 -8.78
C GLU A 34 2.27 8.34 -8.70
N PHE A 35 1.15 7.90 -8.13
CA PHE A 35 0.82 6.48 -8.04
C PHE A 35 0.33 5.90 -9.35
N SER A 36 -0.47 6.64 -10.12
CA SER A 36 -0.92 6.24 -11.46
C SER A 36 0.25 6.04 -12.42
N GLU A 37 1.32 6.82 -12.24
CA GLU A 37 2.55 6.73 -13.04
C GLU A 37 3.46 5.55 -12.61
N ARG A 38 3.19 4.87 -11.48
CA ARG A 38 3.99 3.72 -11.04
C ARG A 38 3.80 2.53 -11.97
N LYS A 39 4.91 1.98 -12.46
CA LYS A 39 4.90 0.73 -13.22
C LYS A 39 4.85 -0.45 -12.26
N THR A 40 3.83 -1.28 -12.41
CA THR A 40 3.75 -2.55 -11.70
C THR A 40 4.51 -3.62 -12.47
N VAL A 41 5.03 -4.57 -11.71
CA VAL A 41 5.75 -5.72 -12.26
C VAL A 41 4.94 -6.97 -11.92
N ARG A 42 4.67 -7.82 -12.93
CA ARG A 42 3.93 -9.06 -12.69
C ARG A 42 4.82 -10.03 -11.93
N LEU A 43 4.36 -10.48 -10.78
CA LEU A 43 5.06 -11.47 -9.96
C LEU A 43 5.30 -12.79 -10.72
N GLU A 44 4.38 -13.17 -11.61
CA GLU A 44 4.55 -14.35 -12.46
C GLU A 44 5.79 -14.26 -13.37
N SER A 45 6.10 -13.06 -13.88
CA SER A 45 7.30 -12.83 -14.69
C SER A 45 8.58 -13.10 -13.89
N PHE A 46 8.61 -12.73 -12.60
CA PHE A 46 9.75 -13.07 -11.74
C PHE A 46 9.81 -14.55 -11.38
N ARG A 47 8.66 -15.22 -11.21
CA ARG A 47 8.63 -16.66 -10.95
C ARG A 47 9.16 -17.46 -12.13
N GLU A 48 8.90 -17.01 -13.35
CA GLU A 48 9.44 -17.66 -14.55
C GLU A 48 10.94 -17.41 -14.71
N ILE A 49 11.42 -16.18 -14.43
CA ILE A 49 12.86 -15.87 -14.39
C ILE A 49 13.56 -16.69 -13.29
N ALA A 50 12.99 -16.76 -12.08
CA ALA A 50 13.55 -17.55 -10.99
C ALA A 50 13.57 -19.05 -11.31
N ARG A 51 12.48 -19.58 -11.91
CA ARG A 51 12.43 -20.97 -12.39
C ARG A 51 13.45 -21.26 -13.49
N ARG A 52 13.70 -20.32 -14.41
CA ARG A 52 14.71 -20.46 -15.47
C ARG A 52 16.15 -20.23 -14.99
N ALA A 53 16.36 -19.38 -13.98
CA ALA A 53 17.67 -19.12 -13.38
C ALA A 53 18.15 -20.30 -12.53
N CYS A 54 17.24 -21.09 -11.97
CA CYS A 54 17.56 -22.41 -11.43
C CYS A 54 17.66 -23.41 -12.58
N CYS A 55 18.79 -23.47 -13.28
CA CYS A 55 19.15 -24.65 -14.05
C CYS A 55 20.05 -25.54 -13.17
N GLY A 56 19.61 -26.76 -12.87
CA GLY A 56 20.53 -27.85 -12.51
C GLY A 56 20.18 -28.74 -11.33
N SER A 57 19.03 -29.40 -11.34
CA SER A 57 18.89 -30.83 -10.97
C SER A 57 17.62 -31.40 -11.59
#